data_AF-A0A355RGK7-F1
#
_entry.id   AF-A0A355RGK7-F1
#
_cell.length_a   1.000
_cell.length_b   1.000
_cell.length_c   1.000
_cell.angle_alpha   90.00
_cell.angle_beta   90.00
_cell.angle_gamma   90.00
#
_symmetry.space_group_name_H-M   'P 1'
#
loop_
_entity.id
_entity.type
_entity.pdbx_description
1 polymer ?
#
loop_
_entity_poly.entity_id
_entity_poly.type
_entity_poly.pdbx_seq_one_letter_code
_entity_poly.pdbx_strand_id
1 'polypeptide(L)'
;DDPTGAVAAVDTTSLSDENDFEAVAARQSIESDAKRLAESRAKYVVIEPTDLPVRPGTNEISIIEYALRTTNPVGVQIYRRSGLYNEELYLRSCNFYASPSEAQQVFLKRSGPKMDWMGLDPDGDGFACSWDPTPFRLAGSSG
;
A
#
# COMPACT_ATOMS: atom_id res chain seq x y z
N ASP A 1 -51.97 43.37 -7.31
CA ASP A 1 -51.17 42.23 -7.80
C ASP A 1 -50.23 41.77 -6.70
N ASP A 2 -50.64 40.70 -6.03
CA ASP A 2 -50.08 40.11 -4.83
C ASP A 2 -49.06 39.00 -5.23
N PRO A 3 -47.86 38.91 -4.62
CA PRO A 3 -46.79 38.03 -5.09
C PRO A 3 -46.82 36.69 -4.36
N THR A 4 -47.14 35.59 -5.05
CA THR A 4 -47.08 34.24 -4.47
C THR A 4 -46.19 33.30 -5.28
N GLY A 5 -44.87 33.48 -5.13
CA GLY A 5 -43.91 32.40 -5.37
C GLY A 5 -43.84 31.52 -4.12
N ALA A 6 -44.65 30.47 -4.08
CA ALA A 6 -44.64 29.49 -2.99
C ALA A 6 -43.30 28.75 -2.96
N VAL A 7 -42.47 29.04 -1.96
CA VAL A 7 -41.36 28.17 -1.57
C VAL A 7 -41.97 26.87 -1.04
N ALA A 8 -41.70 25.76 -1.73
CA ALA A 8 -42.12 24.44 -1.29
C ALA A 8 -41.62 24.21 0.14
N ALA A 9 -42.53 23.93 1.06
CA ALA A 9 -42.23 23.61 2.44
C ALA A 9 -41.26 22.41 2.46
N VAL A 10 -40.06 22.63 3.01
CA VAL A 10 -39.13 21.55 3.33
C VAL A 10 -39.82 20.70 4.38
N ASP A 11 -40.19 19.47 4.03
CA ASP A 11 -40.76 18.50 4.95
C ASP A 11 -39.70 18.11 5.99
N THR A 12 -39.76 18.76 7.14
CA THR A 12 -38.80 18.56 8.23
C THR A 12 -39.00 17.24 8.96
N THR A 13 -39.98 16.42 8.56
CA THR A 13 -40.14 15.07 9.10
C THR A 13 -39.08 14.08 8.59
N SER A 14 -38.18 14.51 7.69
CA SER A 14 -36.98 13.76 7.30
C SER A 14 -35.65 14.37 7.79
N LEU A 15 -35.69 15.43 8.61
CA LEU A 15 -34.47 15.97 9.23
C LEU A 15 -34.07 15.12 10.44
N SER A 16 -32.96 14.39 10.27
CA SER A 16 -32.19 13.78 11.35
C SER A 16 -31.94 14.80 12.48
N ASP A 17 -32.39 14.47 13.69
CA ASP A 17 -32.19 15.24 14.92
C ASP A 17 -30.86 14.90 15.64
N GLU A 18 -29.94 14.28 14.92
CA GLU A 18 -28.59 13.88 15.34
C GLU A 18 -27.70 15.10 15.67
N ASN A 19 -28.15 16.31 15.36
CA ASN A 19 -27.53 17.59 15.75
C ASN A 19 -28.22 18.25 16.97
N ASP A 20 -29.30 17.68 17.52
CA ASP A 20 -29.96 18.15 18.74
C ASP A 20 -29.39 17.41 19.97
N PHE A 21 -28.68 18.14 20.82
CA PHE A 21 -28.01 17.58 22.00
C PHE A 21 -28.97 16.97 23.01
N GLU A 22 -30.18 17.49 23.16
CA GLU A 22 -31.18 16.96 24.10
C GLU A 22 -31.78 15.65 23.56
N ALA A 23 -32.11 15.62 22.27
CA ALA A 23 -32.62 14.42 21.61
C ALA A 23 -31.60 13.27 21.62
N VAL A 24 -30.31 13.59 21.41
CA VAL A 24 -29.21 12.62 21.47
C VAL A 24 -28.94 12.18 22.90
N ALA A 25 -28.90 13.09 23.88
CA ALA A 25 -28.66 12.75 25.29
C ALA A 25 -29.76 11.84 25.87
N ALA A 26 -31.01 12.00 25.43
CA ALA A 26 -32.12 11.13 25.82
C ALA A 26 -31.99 9.68 25.28
N ARG A 27 -31.28 9.48 24.15
CA ARG A 27 -31.13 8.18 23.48
C ARG A 27 -29.79 7.51 23.74
N GLN A 28 -28.72 8.29 23.90
CA GLN A 28 -27.37 7.81 24.16
C GLN A 28 -26.95 8.18 25.58
N SER A 29 -27.04 7.19 26.47
CA SER A 29 -26.56 7.31 27.84
C SER A 29 -25.09 6.93 27.95
N ILE A 30 -24.41 7.42 28.99
CA ILE A 30 -23.03 7.04 29.35
C ILE A 30 -22.90 5.52 29.51
N GLU A 31 -23.93 4.86 30.03
CA GLU A 31 -23.97 3.41 30.20
C GLU A 31 -24.02 2.65 28.86
N SER A 32 -24.85 3.12 27.92
CA SER A 32 -24.91 2.57 26.56
C SER A 32 -23.55 2.68 25.85
N ASP A 33 -22.89 3.82 26.01
CA ASP A 33 -21.57 4.11 25.46
C ASP A 33 -20.48 3.22 26.08
N ALA A 34 -20.51 3.05 27.39
CA ALA A 34 -19.60 2.15 28.09
C ALA A 34 -19.77 0.70 27.63
N LYS A 35 -21.00 0.24 27.43
CA LYS A 35 -21.30 -1.12 26.93
C LYS A 35 -20.75 -1.31 25.51
N ARG A 36 -20.99 -0.36 24.61
CA ARG A 36 -20.47 -0.39 23.23
C ARG A 36 -18.94 -0.37 23.18
N LEU A 37 -18.31 0.40 24.06
CA LEU A 37 -16.85 0.41 24.20
C LEU A 37 -16.33 -0.93 24.73
N ALA A 38 -17.01 -1.53 25.71
CA ALA A 38 -16.65 -2.84 26.24
C ALA A 38 -16.78 -3.93 25.17
N GLU A 39 -17.87 -3.92 24.39
CA GLU A 39 -18.07 -4.83 23.25
C GLU A 39 -17.00 -4.64 22.17
N SER A 40 -16.60 -3.40 21.90
CA SER A 40 -15.55 -3.08 20.93
C SER A 40 -14.18 -3.55 21.42
N ARG A 41 -13.87 -3.34 22.71
CA ARG A 41 -12.63 -3.81 23.35
C ARG A 41 -12.55 -5.32 23.43
N ALA A 42 -13.67 -6.01 23.69
CA ALA A 42 -13.72 -7.47 23.74
C ALA A 42 -13.43 -8.13 22.38
N LYS A 43 -13.64 -7.39 21.28
CA LYS A 43 -13.34 -7.84 19.91
C LYS A 43 -11.99 -7.34 19.40
N TYR A 44 -11.32 -6.48 20.14
CA TYR A 44 -10.05 -5.91 19.73
C TYR A 44 -8.94 -6.95 19.89
N VAL A 45 -8.28 -7.27 18.78
CA VAL A 45 -7.12 -8.17 18.76
C VAL A 45 -5.95 -7.37 18.20
N VAL A 46 -4.90 -7.20 19.00
CA VAL A 46 -3.60 -6.74 18.52
C VAL A 46 -2.85 -7.95 18.01
N ILE A 47 -2.49 -7.93 16.73
CA ILE A 47 -1.61 -8.94 16.15
C ILE A 47 -0.21 -8.34 16.17
N GLU A 48 0.66 -8.91 17.01
CA GLU A 48 2.06 -8.55 17.02
C GLU A 48 2.71 -8.90 15.66
N PRO A 49 3.57 -8.06 15.09
CA PRO A 49 4.36 -8.41 13.92
C PRO A 49 5.11 -9.73 14.20
N THR A 50 4.95 -10.71 13.31
CA THR A 50 5.68 -11.97 13.35
C THR A 50 6.51 -12.09 12.09
N ASP A 51 7.66 -12.78 12.19
CA ASP A 51 8.52 -13.02 11.03
C ASP A 51 7.75 -13.69 9.90
N LEU A 52 8.01 -13.24 8.67
CA LEU A 52 7.36 -13.79 7.49
C LEU A 52 7.76 -15.27 7.32
N PRO A 53 6.80 -16.17 7.07
CA PRO A 53 7.11 -17.58 6.87
C PRO A 53 8.01 -17.76 5.64
N VAL A 54 9.13 -18.47 5.81
CA VAL A 54 10.01 -18.85 4.71
C VAL A 54 9.32 -19.90 3.86
N ARG A 55 9.13 -19.64 2.57
CA ARG A 55 8.52 -20.60 1.64
C ARG A 55 9.45 -21.82 1.47
N PRO A 56 9.04 -23.04 1.88
CA PRO A 56 9.85 -24.23 1.67
C PRO A 56 9.80 -24.67 0.19
N GLY A 57 10.97 -24.99 -0.38
CA GLY A 57 11.06 -25.83 -1.59
C GLY A 57 11.06 -25.12 -2.95
N THR A 58 11.12 -23.78 -3.02
CA THR A 58 11.31 -23.07 -4.29
C THR A 58 12.71 -22.47 -4.36
N ASN A 59 13.49 -22.80 -5.41
CA ASN A 59 14.75 -22.10 -5.77
C ASN A 59 14.49 -20.66 -6.29
N GLU A 60 13.41 -20.03 -5.83
CA GLU A 60 13.02 -18.69 -6.19
C GLU A 60 13.67 -17.72 -5.21
N ILE A 61 14.38 -16.72 -5.74
CA ILE A 61 14.96 -15.67 -4.93
C ILE A 61 13.82 -14.87 -4.30
N SER A 62 13.79 -14.78 -2.98
CA SER A 62 12.82 -13.96 -2.25
C SER A 62 13.12 -12.48 -2.47
N ILE A 63 12.22 -11.77 -3.15
CA ILE A 63 12.32 -10.32 -3.32
C ILE A 63 12.26 -9.56 -1.98
N ILE A 64 11.61 -10.17 -0.97
CA ILE A 64 11.50 -9.61 0.38
C ILE A 64 12.86 -9.70 1.08
N GLU A 65 13.51 -10.87 1.04
CA GLU A 65 14.85 -11.03 1.59
C GLU A 65 15.84 -10.07 0.90
N TYR A 66 15.71 -9.91 -0.42
CA TYR A 66 16.49 -8.93 -1.16
C TYR A 66 16.24 -7.50 -0.65
N ALA A 67 14.98 -7.10 -0.46
CA ALA A 67 14.60 -5.79 0.05
C ALA A 67 15.20 -5.49 1.43
N LEU A 68 15.18 -6.49 2.33
CA LEU A 68 15.69 -6.39 3.69
C LEU A 68 17.22 -6.36 3.75
N ARG A 69 17.90 -7.09 2.85
CA ARG A 69 19.37 -7.16 2.83
C ARG A 69 20.02 -5.96 2.14
N THR A 70 19.37 -5.40 1.12
CA THR A 70 19.94 -4.30 0.34
C THR A 70 19.66 -2.95 0.99
N THR A 71 20.65 -2.07 1.02
CA THR A 71 20.54 -0.68 1.49
C THR A 71 20.51 0.32 0.34
N ASN A 72 20.33 -0.14 -0.90
CA ASN A 72 20.30 0.73 -2.07
C ASN A 72 19.14 1.73 -1.98
N PRO A 73 19.37 3.03 -2.22
CA PRO A 73 18.30 4.01 -2.34
C PRO A 73 17.58 3.84 -3.67
N VAL A 74 16.27 4.06 -3.70
CA VAL A 74 15.47 4.06 -4.94
C VAL A 74 15.88 5.23 -5.82
N GLY A 75 16.05 4.97 -7.12
CA GLY A 75 16.43 5.94 -8.15
C GLY A 75 17.90 6.38 -8.10
N VAL A 76 18.72 5.82 -7.22
CA VAL A 76 20.14 6.16 -7.11
C VAL A 76 20.98 5.08 -7.76
N GLN A 77 21.67 5.44 -8.84
CA GLN A 77 22.54 4.53 -9.57
C GLN A 77 23.67 3.99 -8.69
N ILE A 78 23.64 2.69 -8.42
CA ILE A 78 24.70 1.94 -7.73
C ILE A 78 25.36 0.94 -8.68
N TYR A 79 24.59 0.43 -9.65
CA TYR A 79 25.07 -0.45 -10.70
C TYR A 79 25.25 0.32 -11.99
N ARG A 80 26.48 0.34 -12.49
CA ARG A 80 26.80 1.01 -13.74
C ARG A 80 26.03 0.38 -14.90
N ARG A 81 25.32 1.20 -15.68
CA ARG A 81 24.68 0.82 -16.94
C ARG A 81 25.51 1.38 -18.09
N SER A 82 26.09 0.50 -18.91
CA SER A 82 27.03 0.86 -19.97
C SER A 82 26.36 1.13 -21.33
N GLY A 83 25.03 1.16 -21.38
CA GLY A 83 24.24 1.45 -22.58
C GLY A 83 23.61 2.84 -22.53
N LEU A 84 23.25 3.37 -23.70
CA LEU A 84 22.30 4.48 -23.77
C LEU A 84 20.95 3.99 -23.25
N TYR A 85 20.28 4.81 -22.44
CA TYR A 85 18.93 4.54 -22.00
C TYR A 85 18.01 4.32 -23.20
N ASN A 86 17.22 3.24 -23.18
CA ASN A 86 16.23 2.92 -24.19
C ASN A 86 14.86 2.78 -23.52
N GLU A 87 14.09 3.86 -23.58
CA GLU A 87 12.77 3.95 -22.97
C GLU A 87 11.77 2.95 -23.55
N GLU A 88 11.77 2.75 -24.87
CA GLU A 88 10.85 1.81 -25.52
C GLU A 88 11.10 0.37 -25.07
N LEU A 89 12.38 -0.02 -24.94
CA LEU A 89 12.76 -1.34 -24.42
C LEU A 89 12.35 -1.49 -22.95
N TYR A 90 12.60 -0.48 -22.12
CA TYR A 90 12.23 -0.48 -20.70
C TYR A 90 10.72 -0.67 -20.54
N LEU A 91 9.91 0.17 -21.20
CA LEU A 91 8.45 0.10 -21.13
C LEU A 91 7.93 -1.25 -21.62
N ARG A 92 8.43 -1.74 -22.77
CA ARG A 92 8.04 -3.06 -23.31
C ARG A 92 8.39 -4.20 -22.34
N SER A 93 9.58 -4.16 -21.75
CA SER A 93 10.08 -5.23 -20.87
C SER A 93 9.35 -5.22 -19.53
N CYS A 94 9.04 -4.05 -18.98
CA CYS A 94 8.25 -3.93 -17.75
C CYS A 94 6.78 -4.32 -17.95
N ASN A 95 6.16 -3.95 -19.08
CA ASN A 95 4.79 -4.33 -19.40
C ASN A 95 4.60 -5.83 -19.70
N PHE A 96 5.69 -6.59 -19.85
CA PHE A 96 5.62 -8.05 -20.05
C PHE A 96 5.19 -8.79 -18.78
N TYR A 97 5.50 -8.27 -17.59
CA TYR A 97 5.21 -8.91 -16.32
C TYR A 97 3.88 -8.43 -15.74
N ALA A 98 3.19 -9.29 -14.98
CA ALA A 98 1.90 -8.94 -14.38
C ALA A 98 2.05 -7.95 -13.21
N SER A 99 3.24 -7.85 -12.61
CA SER A 99 3.52 -6.90 -11.53
C SER A 99 5.01 -6.51 -11.45
N PRO A 100 5.34 -5.37 -10.82
CA PRO A 100 6.74 -5.02 -10.54
C PRO A 100 7.46 -6.06 -9.66
N SER A 101 6.75 -6.69 -8.72
CA SER A 101 7.30 -7.75 -7.87
C SER A 101 7.72 -8.99 -8.67
N GLU A 102 6.93 -9.37 -9.68
CA GLU A 102 7.29 -10.45 -10.61
C GLU A 102 8.50 -10.05 -11.46
N ALA A 103 8.52 -8.83 -11.98
CA ALA A 103 9.67 -8.31 -12.73
C ALA A 103 10.95 -8.34 -11.88
N GLN A 104 10.89 -7.90 -10.62
CA GLN A 104 12.02 -7.95 -9.68
C GLN A 104 12.49 -9.38 -9.42
N GLN A 105 11.56 -10.32 -9.22
CA GLN A 105 11.91 -11.72 -8.99
C GLN A 105 12.68 -12.31 -10.18
N VAL A 106 12.20 -12.03 -11.40
CA VAL A 106 12.84 -12.49 -12.64
C VAL A 106 14.17 -11.78 -12.88
N PHE A 107 14.26 -10.49 -12.58
CA PHE A 107 15.49 -9.70 -12.64
C PHE A 107 16.59 -10.32 -11.76
N LEU A 108 16.29 -10.59 -10.49
CA LEU A 108 17.23 -11.25 -9.57
C LEU A 108 17.60 -12.67 -10.05
N LYS A 109 16.62 -13.43 -10.55
CA LYS A 109 16.85 -14.77 -11.11
C LYS A 109 17.76 -14.76 -12.34
N ARG A 110 17.79 -13.66 -13.10
CA ARG A 110 18.61 -13.47 -14.31
C ARG A 110 19.89 -12.67 -14.07
N SER A 111 20.47 -12.76 -12.88
CA SER A 111 21.73 -12.12 -12.47
C SER A 111 21.67 -10.60 -12.25
N GLY A 112 20.47 -10.01 -12.20
CA GLY A 112 20.28 -8.69 -11.61
C GLY A 112 20.72 -8.71 -10.14
N PRO A 113 21.24 -7.61 -9.60
CA PRO A 113 21.39 -6.29 -10.21
C PRO A 113 22.71 -6.05 -10.95
N LYS A 114 23.63 -7.03 -10.90
CA LYS A 114 24.95 -6.95 -11.55
C LYS A 114 24.81 -6.82 -13.07
N MET A 115 23.87 -7.55 -13.65
CA MET A 115 23.60 -7.54 -15.08
C MET A 115 22.11 -7.30 -15.34
N ASP A 116 21.80 -6.34 -16.21
CA ASP A 116 20.44 -6.07 -16.66
C ASP A 116 20.29 -6.40 -18.15
N TRP A 117 20.05 -7.69 -18.44
CA TRP A 117 19.94 -8.21 -19.81
C TRP A 117 18.65 -7.78 -20.52
N MET A 118 17.65 -7.34 -19.76
CA MET A 118 16.31 -7.08 -20.26
C MET A 118 15.96 -5.58 -20.20
N GLY A 119 16.86 -4.74 -19.71
CA GLY A 119 16.59 -3.30 -19.56
C GLY A 119 15.49 -3.03 -18.54
N LEU A 120 15.42 -3.81 -17.45
CA LEU A 120 14.43 -3.64 -16.39
C LEU A 120 14.84 -2.59 -15.36
N ASP A 121 16.13 -2.31 -15.18
CA ASP A 121 16.69 -1.39 -14.18
C ASP A 121 17.65 -0.42 -14.89
N PRO A 122 17.11 0.50 -15.72
CA PRO A 122 17.91 1.43 -16.53
C PRO A 122 18.62 2.51 -15.71
N ASP A 123 18.07 2.90 -14.56
CA ASP A 123 18.69 3.82 -13.61
C ASP A 123 19.79 3.14 -12.79
N GLY A 124 19.75 1.81 -12.64
CA GLY A 124 20.81 1.01 -12.04
C GLY A 124 20.79 1.08 -10.52
N ASP A 125 19.62 1.28 -9.91
CA ASP A 125 19.46 1.31 -8.46
C ASP A 125 19.39 -0.10 -7.84
N GLY A 126 19.22 -1.12 -8.70
CA GLY A 126 19.09 -2.52 -8.33
C GLY A 126 17.65 -2.98 -8.13
N PHE A 127 16.68 -2.18 -8.56
CA PHE A 127 15.24 -2.42 -8.51
C PHE A 127 14.66 -2.36 -9.92
N ALA A 128 13.98 -3.42 -10.31
CA ALA A 128 13.42 -3.59 -11.64
C ALA A 128 12.10 -2.82 -11.76
N CYS A 129 11.94 -2.14 -12.88
CA CYS A 129 10.73 -1.41 -13.25
C CYS A 129 10.36 -0.41 -12.14
N SER A 130 9.09 -0.41 -11.71
CA SER A 130 8.61 0.43 -10.62
C SER A 130 8.62 -0.29 -9.27
N TRP A 131 9.44 -1.33 -9.09
CA TRP A 131 9.45 -2.08 -7.84
C TRP A 131 10.10 -1.27 -6.71
N ASP A 132 9.37 -1.05 -5.62
CA ASP A 132 9.83 -0.29 -4.47
C ASP A 132 10.08 -1.22 -3.26
N PRO A 133 11.32 -1.30 -2.72
CA PRO A 133 11.63 -2.10 -1.54
C PRO A 133 11.12 -1.47 -0.23
N THR A 134 10.74 -0.19 -0.22
CA THR A 134 10.46 0.60 0.99
C THR A 134 9.42 -0.04 1.91
N PRO A 135 8.25 -0.52 1.42
CA PRO A 135 7.26 -1.15 2.29
C PRO A 135 7.79 -2.38 3.03
N PHE A 136 8.64 -3.18 2.37
CA PHE A 136 9.22 -4.38 2.99
C PHE A 136 10.26 -4.02 4.05
N ARG A 137 11.07 -2.99 3.80
CA ARG A 137 12.06 -2.48 4.76
C ARG A 137 11.40 -1.92 6.02
N LEU A 138 10.31 -1.17 5.88
CA LEU A 138 9.55 -0.62 7.00
C LEU A 138 8.90 -1.72 7.85
N ALA A 139 8.36 -2.76 7.20
CA ALA A 139 7.80 -3.90 7.89
C ALA A 139 8.89 -4.68 8.67
N GLY A 140 10.08 -4.86 8.09
CA GLY A 140 11.20 -5.54 8.75
C GLY A 140 11.90 -4.73 9.84
N SER A 141 11.84 -3.40 9.81
CA SER A 141 12.41 -2.54 10.85
C SER A 141 11.52 -2.35 12.07
N SER A 142 10.27 -2.81 12.00
CA SER A 142 9.27 -2.68 13.06
C SER A 142 9.18 -3.92 13.99
N GLY A 143 10.12 -4.87 13.82
CA GLY A 143 10.28 -6.07 14.65
C GLY A 143 11.47 -5.97 15.60
#